data_AF-A0A7C7BV91-F1
#
_entry.id   AF-A0A7C7BV91-F1
#
_cell.length_a   1.000
_cell.length_b   1.000
_cell.length_c   1.000
_cell.angle_alpha   90.00
_cell.angle_beta   90.00
_cell.angle_gamma   90.00
#
_symmetry.space_group_name_H-M   'P 1'
#
loop_
_entity.id
_entity.type
_entity.pdbx_description
1 polymer ?
#
loop_
_entity_poly.entity_id
_entity_poly.type
_entity_poly.pdbx_seq_one_letter_code
_entity_poly.pdbx_strand_id
1 'polypeptide(L)'
;MGQTSTTLYGVNPPKQISLELTSRSKENYGLAFPTGKKKGAGDFHKQTGITLLQNNLEQLLLTEKGERVMFPQFGLSLRKFLFEPLTQELFINIKYEIPP
;
A
#
# COMPACT_ATOMS: atom_id res chain seq x y z
N MET A 1 32.48 8.52 -8.52
CA MET A 1 32.17 8.31 -9.95
C MET A 1 30.66 8.39 -10.09
N GLY A 2 30.01 9.53 -10.33
CA GLY A 2 30.15 10.49 -11.42
C GLY A 2 28.81 10.47 -12.20
N GLN A 3 27.78 11.18 -11.71
CA GLN A 3 26.48 11.24 -12.39
C GLN A 3 26.58 12.19 -13.59
N THR A 4 26.63 11.66 -14.80
CA THR A 4 26.60 12.45 -16.04
C THR A 4 25.16 12.85 -16.36
N SER A 5 24.82 14.13 -16.21
CA SER A 5 23.57 14.72 -16.67
C SER A 5 23.81 15.35 -18.04
N THR A 6 23.30 14.75 -19.12
CA THR A 6 23.41 15.32 -20.46
C THR A 6 22.12 16.06 -20.82
N THR A 7 22.18 17.38 -20.93
CA THR A 7 21.06 18.21 -21.41
C THR A 7 21.09 18.29 -22.93
N LEU A 8 20.14 17.63 -23.60
CA LEU A 8 19.94 17.72 -25.06
C LEU A 8 19.01 18.89 -25.38
N TYR A 9 19.49 19.88 -26.13
CA TYR A 9 18.68 21.00 -26.61
C TYR A 9 18.23 20.73 -28.06
N GLY A 10 16.95 21.00 -28.38
CA GLY A 10 16.48 21.11 -29.77
C GLY A 10 15.20 20.36 -30.14
N VAL A 11 14.64 19.54 -29.25
CA VAL A 11 13.35 18.87 -29.49
C VAL A 11 12.61 18.69 -28.17
N ASN A 12 11.32 19.04 -28.09
CA ASN A 12 10.50 18.68 -26.95
C ASN A 12 10.45 17.14 -26.89
N PRO A 13 10.99 16.50 -25.85
CA PRO A 13 10.96 15.06 -25.76
C PRO A 13 9.51 14.57 -25.77
N PRO A 14 9.21 13.43 -26.43
CA PRO A 14 7.90 12.81 -26.28
C PRO A 14 7.62 12.57 -24.80
N LYS A 15 6.34 12.71 -24.40
CA LYS A 15 5.91 12.71 -23.00
C LYS A 15 6.49 11.55 -22.18
N GLN A 16 6.63 10.37 -22.79
CA GLN A 16 7.24 9.19 -22.16
C GLN A 16 8.70 9.42 -21.74
N ILE A 17 9.53 9.96 -22.63
CA ILE A 17 10.94 10.27 -22.35
C ILE A 17 11.05 11.36 -21.29
N SER A 18 10.18 12.38 -21.33
CA SER A 18 10.15 13.41 -20.28
C SER A 18 9.79 12.82 -18.90
N LEU A 19 8.86 11.87 -18.84
CA LEU A 19 8.46 11.22 -17.59
C LEU A 19 9.59 10.36 -17.01
N GLU A 20 10.33 9.64 -17.85
CA GLU A 20 11.50 8.85 -17.43
C GLU A 20 12.65 9.72 -16.92
N LEU A 21 12.88 10.88 -17.56
CA LEU A 21 13.90 11.84 -17.10
C LEU A 21 13.51 12.51 -15.77
N THR A 22 12.21 12.68 -15.52
CA THR A 22 11.67 13.29 -14.30
C THR A 22 11.47 12.27 -13.16
N SER A 23 11.42 10.97 -13.45
CA SER A 23 11.14 9.89 -12.47
C SER A 23 12.28 9.60 -11.48
N ARG A 24 13.13 10.59 -11.19
CA ARG A 24 14.24 10.49 -10.24
C ARG A 24 13.81 10.22 -8.80
N SER A 25 12.56 10.41 -8.42
CA SER A 25 12.07 10.02 -7.09
C SER A 25 11.74 8.53 -7.06
N LYS A 26 12.49 7.76 -6.27
CA LYS A 26 12.29 6.33 -6.00
C LYS A 26 11.08 6.11 -5.07
N GLU A 27 9.93 6.66 -5.44
CA GLU A 27 8.70 6.51 -4.67
C GLU A 27 7.97 5.23 -5.09
N ASN A 28 7.54 4.47 -4.08
CA ASN A 28 6.74 3.27 -4.31
C ASN A 28 5.28 3.70 -4.49
N TYR A 29 4.75 3.46 -5.68
CA TYR A 29 3.33 3.68 -5.98
C TYR A 29 2.56 2.36 -5.85
N GLY A 30 1.38 2.44 -5.26
CA GLY A 30 0.44 1.33 -5.15
C GLY A 30 -0.99 1.75 -5.47
N LEU A 31 -1.87 0.76 -5.57
CA LEU A 31 -3.30 0.98 -5.75
C LEU A 31 -3.91 1.48 -4.44
N ALA A 32 -4.79 2.47 -4.53
CA ALA A 32 -5.46 2.99 -3.35
C ALA A 32 -6.55 2.04 -2.82
N PHE A 33 -6.67 2.02 -1.49
CA PHE A 33 -7.76 1.35 -0.77
C PHE A 33 -8.64 2.41 -0.06
N PRO A 34 -9.98 2.32 -0.09
CA PRO A 34 -10.76 1.45 -0.97
C PRO A 34 -10.51 1.78 -2.45
N THR A 35 -10.67 0.77 -3.31
CA THR A 35 -10.47 0.95 -4.74
C THR A 35 -11.59 1.80 -5.33
N GLY A 36 -11.26 2.76 -6.18
CA GLY A 36 -12.26 3.61 -6.80
C GLY A 36 -11.69 4.82 -7.54
N LYS A 37 -12.61 5.57 -8.15
CA LYS A 37 -12.29 6.78 -8.90
C LYS A 37 -12.13 7.95 -7.95
N LYS A 38 -11.08 8.75 -8.16
CA LYS A 38 -10.94 10.06 -7.52
C LYS A 38 -11.33 11.14 -8.52
N LYS A 39 -12.10 12.15 -8.08
CA LYS A 39 -12.48 13.29 -8.94
C LYS A 39 -11.20 13.92 -9.54
N GLY A 40 -11.14 14.01 -10.87
CA GLY A 40 -9.99 14.54 -11.60
C GLY A 40 -8.82 13.56 -11.82
N ALA A 41 -8.98 12.28 -11.46
CA ALA A 41 -8.02 11.21 -11.76
C ALA A 41 -8.64 10.15 -12.69
N GLY A 42 -7.81 9.20 -13.14
CA GLY A 42 -8.28 8.03 -13.89
C GLY A 42 -9.13 7.08 -13.05
N ASP A 43 -9.56 5.98 -13.67
CA ASP A 43 -10.46 4.99 -13.02
C ASP A 43 -9.86 4.35 -11.76
N PHE A 44 -8.52 4.26 -11.69
CA PHE A 44 -7.79 3.76 -10.53
C PHE A 44 -6.96 4.86 -9.89
N HIS A 45 -7.27 5.17 -8.64
CA HIS A 45 -6.46 6.07 -7.82
C HIS A 45 -5.18 5.36 -7.35
N LYS A 46 -4.04 6.04 -7.50
CA LYS A 46 -2.73 5.58 -7.00
C LYS A 46 -2.34 6.36 -5.75
N GLN A 47 -1.68 5.70 -4.81
CA GLN A 47 -1.10 6.31 -3.62
C GLN A 47 0.38 5.99 -3.49
N THR A 48 1.08 6.81 -2.72
CA THR A 48 2.51 6.71 -2.44
C THR A 48 2.78 7.02 -0.97
N GLY A 49 3.95 6.61 -0.49
CA GLY A 49 4.46 6.94 0.84
C GLY A 49 3.59 6.42 1.99
N ILE A 50 3.45 7.24 3.04
CA ILE A 50 2.79 6.86 4.31
C ILE A 50 1.31 6.50 4.08
N THR A 51 0.63 7.20 3.17
CA THR A 51 -0.80 6.92 2.87
C THR A 51 -1.00 5.53 2.28
N LEU A 52 -0.06 5.07 1.45
CA LEU A 52 -0.08 3.71 0.91
C LEU A 52 0.16 2.67 2.02
N LEU A 53 1.06 2.95 2.97
CA LEU A 53 1.32 2.07 4.10
C LEU A 53 0.10 1.93 5.02
N GLN A 54 -0.56 3.04 5.35
CA GLN A 54 -1.80 3.03 6.13
C GLN A 54 -2.88 2.17 5.45
N ASN A 55 -3.05 2.34 4.14
CA ASN A 55 -4.00 1.57 3.35
C ASN A 55 -3.67 0.08 3.25
N ASN A 56 -2.40 -0.29 3.29
CA ASN A 56 -1.98 -1.68 3.35
C ASN A 56 -2.23 -2.29 4.75
N LEU A 57 -2.04 -1.50 5.82
CA LEU A 57 -2.37 -1.92 7.18
C LEU A 57 -3.89 -2.10 7.35
N GLU A 58 -4.71 -1.19 6.81
CA GLU A 58 -6.18 -1.35 6.79
C GLU A 58 -6.58 -2.66 6.12
N GLN A 59 -6.02 -2.96 4.95
CA GLN A 59 -6.28 -4.24 4.28
C GLN A 59 -5.86 -5.44 5.13
N LEU A 60 -4.72 -5.39 5.83
CA LEU A 60 -4.28 -6.46 6.71
C LEU A 60 -5.25 -6.68 7.89
N LEU A 61 -5.69 -5.59 8.52
CA LEU A 61 -6.60 -5.63 9.67
C LEU A 61 -8.02 -6.09 9.30
N LEU A 62 -8.49 -5.74 8.11
CA LEU A 62 -9.85 -6.04 7.65
C LEU A 62 -10.00 -7.42 6.99
N THR A 63 -8.89 -8.04 6.56
CA THR A 63 -8.89 -9.36 5.92
C THR A 63 -8.77 -10.46 6.98
N GLU A 64 -9.63 -11.46 6.91
CA GLU A 64 -9.55 -12.65 7.78
C GLU A 64 -8.57 -13.68 7.19
N LYS A 65 -7.82 -14.41 8.03
CA LYS A 65 -6.98 -15.53 7.57
C LYS A 65 -7.84 -16.58 6.85
N GLY A 66 -7.39 -17.02 5.68
CA GLY A 66 -8.09 -17.95 4.80
C GLY A 66 -8.98 -17.28 3.75
N GLU A 67 -9.24 -15.97 3.84
CA GLU A 67 -10.08 -15.24 2.88
C GLU A 67 -9.41 -15.14 1.49
N ARG A 68 -8.08 -14.98 1.45
CA ARG A 68 -7.32 -14.92 0.20
C ARG A 68 -6.98 -16.32 -0.31
N VAL A 69 -7.66 -16.75 -1.36
CA VAL A 69 -7.55 -18.09 -1.99
C VAL A 69 -6.09 -18.53 -2.20
N MET A 70 -5.26 -17.68 -2.79
CA MET A 70 -3.86 -18.00 -3.12
C MET A 70 -2.87 -17.64 -2.02
N PHE A 71 -3.33 -17.02 -0.92
CA PHE A 71 -2.47 -16.62 0.18
C PHE A 71 -3.22 -16.69 1.52
N PRO A 72 -3.56 -17.91 1.98
CA PRO A 72 -4.48 -18.11 3.10
C PRO A 72 -3.91 -17.63 4.44
N GLN A 73 -2.60 -17.46 4.57
CA GLN A 73 -1.97 -16.98 5.81
C GLN A 73 -2.03 -15.47 5.99
N PHE A 74 -2.47 -14.71 4.98
CA PHE A 74 -2.61 -13.26 5.06
C PHE A 74 -3.90 -12.85 5.74
N GLY A 75 -3.81 -11.79 6.55
CA GLY A 75 -4.91 -11.26 7.36
C GLY A 75 -4.70 -11.54 8.84
N LEU A 76 -5.64 -11.07 9.66
CA LEU A 76 -5.67 -11.32 11.10
C LEU A 76 -6.99 -11.98 11.47
N SER A 77 -6.94 -12.96 12.38
CA SER A 77 -8.16 -13.58 12.89
C SER A 77 -8.70 -12.85 14.10
N LEU A 78 -9.10 -11.59 13.92
CA LEU A 78 -9.62 -10.75 15.00
C LEU A 78 -11.08 -11.08 15.35
N ARG A 79 -11.85 -11.63 14.40
CA ARG A 79 -13.26 -11.95 14.61
C ARG A 79 -13.48 -13.02 15.69
N LYS A 80 -12.52 -13.91 15.91
CA LYS A 80 -12.58 -14.94 16.96
C LYS A 80 -12.62 -14.37 18.39
N PHE A 81 -12.18 -13.12 18.56
CA PHE A 81 -12.19 -12.44 19.86
C PHE A 81 -13.48 -11.64 20.10
N LEU A 82 -14.40 -11.63 19.14
CA LEU A 82 -15.67 -10.91 19.28
C LEU A 82 -16.53 -11.62 20.34
N PHE A 83 -17.10 -10.85 21.26
CA PHE A 83 -17.90 -11.32 22.40
C PHE A 83 -17.13 -12.07 23.50
N GLU A 84 -15.80 -12.10 23.45
CA GLU A 84 -14.97 -12.56 24.57
C GLU A 84 -14.99 -11.53 25.73
N PRO A 85 -14.86 -11.96 26.99
CA PRO A 85 -14.81 -11.05 28.13
C PRO A 85 -13.54 -10.19 28.12
N LEU A 86 -13.65 -8.91 28.51
CA LEU A 86 -12.55 -7.94 28.53
C LEU A 86 -11.55 -8.22 29.67
N THR A 87 -10.69 -9.23 29.48
CA THR A 87 -9.64 -9.63 30.44
C THR A 87 -8.25 -9.24 29.93
N GLN A 88 -7.26 -9.19 30.84
CA GLN A 88 -5.86 -8.95 30.45
C GLN A 88 -5.31 -10.06 29.53
N GLU A 89 -5.75 -11.29 29.72
CA GLU A 89 -5.41 -12.43 28.87
C GLU A 89 -5.90 -12.24 27.42
N LEU A 90 -7.13 -11.72 27.24
CA LEU A 90 -7.66 -11.39 25.92
C LEU A 90 -6.75 -10.39 25.19
N PHE A 91 -6.32 -9.32 25.86
CA PHE A 91 -5.42 -8.32 25.24
C PHE A 91 -4.05 -8.90 24.88
N ILE A 92 -3.52 -9.80 25.71
CA ILE A 92 -2.28 -10.53 25.41
C ILE A 92 -2.46 -11.39 24.16
N ASN A 93 -3.57 -12.13 24.06
CA ASN A 93 -3.88 -12.98 22.91
C ASN A 93 -4.06 -12.17 21.62
N ILE A 94 -4.72 -11.01 21.68
CA ILE A 94 -4.83 -10.09 20.54
C ILE A 94 -3.44 -9.59 20.12
N LYS A 95 -2.58 -9.24 21.07
CA LYS A 95 -1.22 -8.77 20.77
C LYS A 95 -0.37 -9.84 20.09
N TYR A 96 -0.52 -11.11 20.46
CA TYR A 96 0.17 -12.23 19.79
C TYR A 96 -0.34 -12.53 18.38
N GLU A 97 -1.59 -12.15 18.06
CA GLU A 97 -2.14 -12.30 16.71
C GLU A 97 -1.53 -11.31 15.71
N ILE A 98 -1.16 -10.11 16.19
CA ILE A 98 -0.59 -9.04 15.36
C ILE A 98 0.90 -9.35 15.08
N PRO A 99 1.34 -9.36 13.81
CA PRO A 99 2.75 -9.55 13.45
C PRO A 99 3.65 -8.47 14.08
N PRO A 100 4.92 -8.79 14.39
CA PRO A 100 5.87 -7.81 14.93
C PRO A 100 6.18 -6.65 13.97
#